data_AF-A0A8J9ZLL0-F1
#
_entry.id   AF-A0A8J9ZLL0-F1
#
_cell.length_a   1.000
_cell.length_b   1.000
_cell.length_c   1.000
_cell.angle_alpha   90.00
_cell.angle_beta   90.00
_cell.angle_gamma   90.00
#
_symmetry.space_group_name_H-M   'P 1'
#
loop_
_entity.id
_entity.type
_entity.pdbx_description
1 polymer ?
#
loop_
_entity_poly.entity_id
_entity_poly.type
_entity_poly.pdbx_seq_one_letter_code
_entity_poly.pdbx_strand_id
1 'polypeptide(L)'
;MWKFLLLTVAVVTWPAETQAGTFLATYLGRHYFKVQVSGPMTSANVKATCEAAGYVTPCIGTICQFSSHDCVQTGLTECGYPMMEVSQVLCGDVPYRCPAFDGVYVFMEAGWNSGAAYGYEGDIFGVNGNNYYNRYAFCTQDVDQCGSAPCQNGATCQDGLNSFTCQCAPGYAGTLCEAYIDECMSAPCRNGATCLDEINSFTCQCAPGYAGTLCEAYIDECMSAPCRNGATCLDEMNGFTCRCAPGFIDALCATNIDECASSPCLGGATCIDDINKYRCACPIGHTGERCEMVTYAGGCLLFSSDAVSYPEASQECQNRGGHLVDVKEAELQRLIADSIPTGSDVSLWIGLKLSPGVMMYTDGTSVSGQLQWLPNEPTTCDLCAYLDGTNGYLATTASCLERHHYVCQSDPTPCQQNVCFNNGVCSTCFNDASSSCFCLPGYEGDLCNMDIDECSSNPCQNGGVCFNAVNSYACHCTAGYGGDNCQTDLDLCAQVVCPFNWQCQDHGDHFICNARSTRLMDTYACSSASCPDGMYCKEERTGSFSCRAG
;
A
#
# COMPACT_ATOMS: atom_id res chain seq x y z
N MET A 1 -0.34 -35.32 -32.48
CA MET A 1 1.04 -35.65 -32.90
C MET A 1 1.21 -37.15 -32.78
N TRP A 2 1.39 -37.84 -33.90
CA TRP A 2 1.68 -39.28 -33.92
C TRP A 2 3.07 -39.52 -33.30
N LYS A 3 3.12 -40.24 -32.18
CA LYS A 3 4.37 -40.84 -31.69
C LYS A 3 4.35 -42.31 -32.07
N PHE A 4 5.14 -42.63 -33.09
CA PHE A 4 5.57 -43.99 -33.40
C PHE A 4 6.25 -44.56 -32.15
N LEU A 5 5.63 -45.54 -31.50
CA LEU A 5 6.33 -46.40 -30.55
C LEU A 5 7.13 -47.40 -31.39
N LEU A 6 8.44 -47.16 -31.47
CA LEU A 6 9.41 -48.12 -31.99
C LEU A 6 9.36 -49.37 -31.10
N LEU A 7 8.75 -50.44 -31.62
CA LEU A 7 8.97 -51.80 -31.12
C LEU A 7 10.44 -52.14 -31.41
N THR A 8 11.32 -51.84 -30.46
CA THR A 8 12.62 -52.50 -30.39
C THR A 8 12.35 -53.96 -30.06
N VAL A 9 12.33 -54.80 -31.10
CA VAL A 9 12.48 -56.24 -30.93
C VAL A 9 13.85 -56.43 -30.29
N ALA A 10 13.87 -56.59 -28.97
CA ALA A 10 15.03 -57.11 -28.28
C ALA A 10 15.25 -58.51 -28.84
N VAL A 11 16.16 -58.62 -29.79
CA VAL A 11 16.76 -59.90 -30.13
C VAL A 11 17.41 -60.36 -28.83
N VAL A 12 16.78 -61.33 -28.19
CA VAL A 12 17.41 -62.09 -27.10
C VAL A 12 18.58 -62.81 -27.76
N THR A 13 19.72 -62.15 -27.81
CA THR A 13 20.99 -62.80 -28.06
C THR A 13 21.25 -63.61 -26.80
N TRP A 14 20.94 -64.90 -26.88
CA TRP A 14 21.42 -65.89 -25.92
C TRP A 14 22.91 -65.62 -25.70
N PRO A 15 23.39 -65.58 -24.45
CA PRO A 15 24.81 -65.43 -24.21
C PRO A 15 25.53 -66.54 -24.97
N ALA A 16 26.55 -66.13 -25.71
CA ALA A 16 27.40 -67.02 -26.46
C ALA A 16 27.79 -68.20 -25.57
N GLU A 17 27.66 -69.38 -26.17
CA GLU A 17 28.01 -70.70 -25.68
C GLU A 17 29.45 -70.72 -25.16
N THR A 18 29.63 -70.35 -23.89
CA THR A 18 30.87 -70.57 -23.12
C THR A 18 30.56 -71.06 -21.70
N GLN A 19 29.46 -71.78 -21.50
CA GLN A 19 29.34 -72.62 -20.32
C GLN A 19 29.73 -74.06 -20.70
N ALA A 20 30.61 -74.66 -19.91
CA ALA A 20 31.12 -76.01 -20.17
C ALA A 20 30.01 -77.04 -19.89
N GLY A 21 29.13 -77.30 -20.84
CA GLY A 21 28.04 -78.26 -20.68
C GLY A 21 26.98 -78.19 -21.77
N THR A 22 26.25 -79.29 -21.96
CA THR A 22 25.06 -79.33 -22.82
C THR A 22 23.82 -79.09 -21.97
N PHE A 23 23.05 -78.05 -22.30
CA PHE A 23 21.75 -77.79 -21.67
C PHE A 23 20.79 -78.96 -21.89
N LEU A 24 20.12 -79.37 -20.82
CA LEU A 24 19.11 -80.43 -20.83
C LEU A 24 17.71 -79.84 -20.79
N ALA A 25 17.34 -79.17 -19.70
CA ALA A 25 16.02 -78.59 -19.52
C ALA A 25 16.01 -77.48 -18.47
N THR A 26 14.94 -76.70 -18.46
CA THR A 26 14.59 -75.77 -17.37
C THR A 26 13.44 -76.36 -16.59
N TYR A 27 13.58 -76.48 -15.27
CA TYR A 27 12.52 -77.00 -14.42
C TYR A 27 12.61 -76.42 -13.00
N LEU A 28 11.46 -76.03 -12.44
CA LEU A 28 11.32 -75.36 -11.13
C LEU A 28 12.39 -74.29 -10.84
N GLY A 29 12.54 -73.32 -11.75
CA GLY A 29 13.45 -72.19 -11.56
C GLY A 29 14.93 -72.52 -11.73
N ARG A 30 15.28 -73.71 -12.24
CA ARG A 30 16.67 -74.13 -12.45
C ARG A 30 16.92 -74.59 -13.87
N HIS A 31 18.11 -74.31 -14.38
CA HIS A 31 18.64 -74.91 -15.60
C HIS A 31 19.44 -76.17 -15.24
N TYR A 32 19.26 -77.23 -16.02
CA TYR A 32 19.97 -78.50 -15.86
C TYR A 32 20.87 -78.75 -17.06
N PHE A 33 22.07 -79.27 -16.79
CA PHE A 33 23.12 -79.47 -17.78
C PHE A 33 23.74 -80.84 -17.62
N LYS A 34 24.29 -81.37 -18.71
CA LYS A 34 25.25 -82.47 -18.67
C LYS A 34 26.64 -81.97 -19.04
N VAL A 35 27.63 -82.26 -18.20
CA VAL A 35 29.00 -81.77 -18.35
C VAL A 35 29.97 -82.92 -18.45
N GLN A 36 30.87 -82.92 -19.43
CA GLN A 36 31.79 -84.03 -19.63
C GLN A 36 32.81 -84.12 -18.48
N VAL A 37 32.85 -85.26 -17.80
CA VAL A 37 33.85 -85.60 -16.79
C VAL A 37 35.05 -86.23 -17.50
N SER A 38 36.27 -85.87 -17.11
CA SER A 38 37.48 -86.56 -17.56
C SER A 38 37.94 -87.55 -16.48
N GLY A 39 38.08 -88.83 -16.83
CA GLY A 39 38.48 -89.89 -15.90
C GLY A 39 37.31 -90.68 -15.29
N PRO A 40 37.50 -91.35 -14.15
CA PRO A 40 36.49 -92.24 -13.56
C PRO A 40 35.29 -91.46 -13.03
N MET A 41 34.09 -92.04 -13.10
CA MET A 41 32.85 -91.41 -12.61
C MET A 41 32.67 -91.60 -11.10
N THR A 42 33.60 -91.04 -10.32
CA THR A 42 33.47 -90.95 -8.85
C THR A 42 32.60 -89.74 -8.48
N SER A 43 31.97 -89.77 -7.30
CA SER A 43 31.19 -88.62 -6.80
C SER A 43 32.06 -87.35 -6.74
N ALA A 44 33.32 -87.49 -6.35
CA ALA A 44 34.27 -86.37 -6.29
C ALA A 44 34.51 -85.75 -7.68
N ASN A 45 34.70 -86.58 -8.72
CA ASN A 45 34.93 -86.08 -10.07
C ASN A 45 33.68 -85.44 -10.67
N VAL A 46 32.50 -86.01 -10.43
CA VAL A 46 31.22 -85.42 -10.87
C VAL A 46 31.01 -84.05 -10.23
N LYS A 47 31.21 -83.94 -8.90
CA LYS A 47 31.11 -82.67 -8.17
C LYS A 47 32.11 -81.64 -8.68
N ALA A 48 33.39 -82.00 -8.73
CA ALA A 48 34.46 -81.12 -9.21
C ALA A 48 34.23 -80.65 -10.66
N THR A 49 33.64 -81.51 -11.50
CA THR A 49 33.32 -81.15 -12.89
C THR A 49 32.20 -80.12 -12.96
N CYS A 50 31.12 -80.29 -12.19
CA CYS A 50 30.06 -79.28 -12.12
C CYS A 50 30.60 -77.94 -11.59
N GLU A 51 31.36 -77.96 -10.49
CA GLU A 51 31.93 -76.76 -9.88
C GLU A 51 32.90 -76.04 -10.81
N ALA A 52 33.78 -76.79 -11.51
CA ALA A 52 34.70 -76.23 -12.50
C ALA A 52 33.98 -75.60 -13.69
N ALA A 53 32.76 -76.06 -14.01
CA ALA A 53 31.90 -75.50 -15.05
C ALA A 53 31.03 -74.32 -14.57
N GLY A 54 31.14 -73.91 -13.30
CA GLY A 54 30.33 -72.84 -12.71
C GLY A 54 28.91 -73.29 -12.34
N TYR A 55 28.68 -74.60 -12.25
CA TYR A 55 27.42 -75.21 -11.85
C TYR A 55 27.52 -75.87 -10.48
N VAL A 56 26.38 -76.26 -9.94
CA VAL A 56 26.28 -77.01 -8.69
C VAL A 56 25.61 -78.36 -8.93
N THR A 57 25.86 -79.32 -8.05
CA THR A 57 25.24 -80.64 -8.12
C THR A 57 23.87 -80.64 -7.44
N PRO A 58 22.83 -81.26 -8.05
CA PRO A 58 21.55 -81.40 -7.39
C PRO A 58 21.59 -82.52 -6.34
N CYS A 59 20.96 -82.30 -5.18
CA CYS A 59 20.91 -83.30 -4.10
C CYS A 59 20.00 -84.51 -4.42
N ILE A 60 20.29 -85.69 -3.84
CA ILE A 60 19.53 -86.95 -4.01
C ILE A 60 19.24 -87.63 -2.67
N GLY A 61 17.99 -88.05 -2.41
CA GLY A 61 17.65 -88.91 -1.26
C GLY A 61 16.16 -88.89 -0.85
N THR A 62 15.74 -89.80 0.06
CA THR A 62 14.33 -89.97 0.50
C THR A 62 13.92 -89.16 1.74
N ILE A 63 14.86 -88.48 2.43
CA ILE A 63 14.58 -87.58 3.55
C ILE A 63 15.55 -86.40 3.45
N CYS A 64 15.07 -85.21 3.11
CA CYS A 64 15.89 -84.01 2.95
C CYS A 64 16.26 -83.44 4.34
N GLN A 65 17.19 -84.08 5.07
CA GLN A 65 17.91 -83.46 6.20
C GLN A 65 19.32 -82.97 5.80
N PHE A 66 19.66 -83.02 4.52
CA PHE A 66 20.98 -82.62 4.02
C PHE A 66 20.83 -81.58 2.91
N SER A 67 20.56 -80.32 3.30
CA SER A 67 21.23 -79.21 2.65
C SER A 67 22.65 -79.16 3.21
N SER A 68 23.51 -80.07 2.75
CA SER A 68 24.94 -79.97 3.07
C SER A 68 25.59 -78.93 2.14
N HIS A 69 26.79 -78.46 2.47
CA HIS A 69 27.53 -77.53 1.63
C HIS A 69 27.88 -78.09 0.23
N ASP A 70 27.65 -79.40 0.01
CA ASP A 70 28.17 -80.13 -1.15
C ASP A 70 27.17 -80.27 -2.31
N CYS A 71 25.89 -79.94 -2.13
CA CYS A 71 24.86 -79.98 -3.17
C CYS A 71 23.76 -78.96 -2.90
N VAL A 72 22.92 -78.68 -3.90
CA VAL A 72 21.80 -77.73 -3.77
C VAL A 72 20.44 -78.41 -3.81
N GLN A 73 19.52 -77.93 -2.96
CA GLN A 73 18.12 -78.32 -3.01
C GLN A 73 17.47 -77.72 -4.27
N THR A 74 16.74 -78.56 -4.99
CA THR A 74 16.09 -78.23 -6.26
C THR A 74 14.64 -77.77 -6.08
N GLY A 75 14.13 -77.69 -4.85
CA GLY A 75 12.74 -77.31 -4.56
C GLY A 75 11.69 -78.39 -4.87
N LEU A 76 12.12 -79.59 -5.30
CA LEU A 76 11.24 -80.71 -5.63
C LEU A 76 10.57 -81.26 -4.37
N THR A 77 9.29 -81.63 -4.47
CA THR A 77 8.42 -82.00 -3.34
C THR A 77 8.86 -83.25 -2.58
N GLU A 78 9.69 -84.11 -3.16
CA GLU A 78 10.18 -85.35 -2.53
C GLU A 78 11.70 -85.54 -2.56
N CYS A 79 12.52 -84.56 -2.98
CA CYS A 79 13.95 -84.78 -3.32
C CYS A 79 14.18 -86.06 -4.19
N GLY A 80 13.12 -86.52 -4.87
CA GLY A 80 13.10 -87.73 -5.66
C GLY A 80 13.97 -87.47 -6.87
N TYR A 81 15.01 -88.28 -7.03
CA TYR A 81 15.94 -88.34 -8.16
C TYR A 81 15.73 -87.20 -9.18
N PRO A 82 16.43 -86.06 -9.05
CA PRO A 82 16.23 -84.89 -9.91
C PRO A 82 16.31 -85.22 -11.41
N MET A 83 17.09 -86.24 -11.76
CA MET A 83 17.14 -86.79 -13.11
C MET A 83 15.80 -87.37 -13.57
N MET A 84 15.02 -88.03 -12.71
CA MET A 84 13.67 -88.54 -13.01
C MET A 84 12.71 -87.40 -13.36
N GLU A 85 12.63 -86.38 -12.51
CA GLU A 85 11.72 -85.26 -12.77
C GLU A 85 12.12 -84.48 -14.03
N VAL A 86 13.42 -84.24 -14.20
CA VAL A 86 13.93 -83.58 -15.41
C VAL A 86 13.75 -84.45 -16.66
N SER A 87 13.86 -85.77 -16.57
CA SER A 87 13.57 -86.69 -17.70
C SER A 87 12.10 -86.69 -18.07
N GLN A 88 11.20 -86.54 -17.08
CA GLN A 88 9.78 -86.43 -17.33
C GLN A 88 9.47 -85.14 -18.11
N VAL A 89 10.15 -84.03 -17.79
CA VAL A 89 10.01 -82.77 -18.55
C VAL A 89 10.65 -82.85 -19.94
N LEU A 90 11.85 -83.45 -20.04
CA LEU A 90 12.64 -83.48 -21.27
C LEU A 90 12.12 -84.48 -22.30
N CYS A 91 11.68 -85.66 -21.84
CA CYS A 91 11.35 -86.81 -22.68
C CYS A 91 9.94 -87.36 -22.42
N GLY A 92 9.22 -86.92 -21.39
CA GLY A 92 7.92 -87.49 -21.02
C GLY A 92 7.99 -88.90 -20.44
N ASP A 93 9.19 -89.39 -20.09
CA ASP A 93 9.45 -90.76 -19.65
C ASP A 93 10.59 -90.76 -18.61
N VAL A 94 10.86 -91.92 -17.99
CA VAL A 94 11.92 -92.14 -17.01
C VAL A 94 13.33 -92.05 -17.63
N PRO A 95 14.40 -91.75 -16.86
CA PRO A 95 15.67 -91.33 -17.46
C PRO A 95 16.37 -92.40 -18.30
N TYR A 96 16.21 -93.69 -17.97
CA TYR A 96 16.81 -94.77 -18.77
C TYR A 96 16.16 -94.91 -20.16
N ARG A 97 14.96 -94.35 -20.38
CA ARG A 97 14.30 -94.25 -21.69
C ARG A 97 14.46 -92.88 -22.35
N CYS A 98 15.19 -91.98 -21.71
CA CYS A 98 15.46 -90.65 -22.21
C CYS A 98 16.90 -90.61 -22.75
N PRO A 99 17.12 -90.64 -24.09
CA PRO A 99 18.46 -90.72 -24.67
C PRO A 99 19.40 -89.59 -24.23
N ALA A 100 18.84 -88.46 -23.81
CA ALA A 100 19.61 -87.32 -23.29
C ALA A 100 20.36 -87.64 -21.98
N PHE A 101 19.87 -88.62 -21.20
CA PHE A 101 20.42 -89.06 -19.91
C PHE A 101 21.33 -90.30 -20.01
N ASP A 102 21.48 -90.89 -21.19
CA ASP A 102 22.42 -92.01 -21.38
C ASP A 102 23.85 -91.55 -21.09
N GLY A 103 24.54 -92.29 -20.22
CA GLY A 103 25.86 -91.95 -19.74
C GLY A 103 25.90 -90.71 -18.84
N VAL A 104 24.79 -90.31 -18.20
CA VAL A 104 24.74 -89.19 -17.25
C VAL A 104 24.74 -89.72 -15.82
N TYR A 105 25.60 -89.15 -14.99
CA TYR A 105 25.84 -89.53 -13.60
C TYR A 105 25.68 -88.31 -12.69
N VAL A 106 25.20 -88.55 -11.50
CA VAL A 106 24.89 -87.53 -10.49
C VAL A 106 25.67 -87.80 -9.22
N PHE A 107 25.99 -86.71 -8.53
CA PHE A 107 26.75 -86.72 -7.28
C PHE A 107 25.99 -87.45 -6.18
N MET A 108 26.71 -88.28 -5.41
CA MET A 108 26.21 -88.97 -4.23
C MET A 108 27.10 -88.64 -3.03
N GLU A 109 26.50 -88.16 -1.94
CA GLU A 109 27.19 -87.79 -0.69
C GLU A 109 27.77 -89.03 0.04
N ALA A 110 28.85 -88.83 0.78
CA ALA A 110 29.60 -89.91 1.42
C ALA A 110 28.78 -90.59 2.53
N GLY A 111 28.34 -91.83 2.27
CA GLY A 111 27.57 -92.65 3.20
C GLY A 111 26.69 -93.69 2.51
N TRP A 112 26.33 -93.45 1.24
CA TRP A 112 25.43 -94.32 0.48
C TRP A 112 26.13 -95.32 -0.44
N ASN A 113 27.31 -95.02 -1.01
CA ASN A 113 27.90 -95.89 -2.05
C ASN A 113 29.43 -95.75 -2.28
N SER A 114 30.27 -95.93 -1.26
CA SER A 114 31.74 -96.09 -1.42
C SER A 114 32.49 -94.98 -2.21
N GLY A 115 31.89 -93.80 -2.41
CA GLY A 115 32.45 -92.69 -3.19
C GLY A 115 32.15 -92.70 -4.70
N ALA A 116 31.32 -93.63 -5.18
CA ALA A 116 30.90 -93.71 -6.58
C ALA A 116 29.75 -92.77 -6.91
N ALA A 117 29.76 -92.15 -8.11
CA ALA A 117 28.59 -91.48 -8.65
C ALA A 117 27.56 -92.50 -9.13
N TYR A 118 26.29 -92.10 -9.20
CA TYR A 118 25.19 -92.95 -9.67
C TYR A 118 24.70 -92.44 -11.00
N GLY A 119 24.43 -93.30 -11.98
CA GLY A 119 24.03 -92.84 -13.30
C GLY A 119 23.19 -93.84 -14.07
N TYR A 120 22.92 -93.46 -15.31
CA TYR A 120 22.18 -94.25 -16.28
C TYR A 120 23.09 -94.67 -17.43
N GLU A 121 23.01 -95.93 -17.83
CA GLU A 121 23.80 -96.46 -18.95
C GLU A 121 22.95 -97.50 -19.70
N GLY A 122 22.69 -97.31 -20.99
CA GLY A 122 22.06 -98.29 -21.89
C GLY A 122 20.84 -99.01 -21.29
N ASP A 123 19.74 -98.27 -21.09
CA ASP A 123 18.48 -98.71 -20.46
C ASP A 123 18.57 -99.17 -18.99
N ILE A 124 19.75 -99.16 -18.36
CA ILE A 124 19.95 -99.57 -16.97
C ILE A 124 19.99 -98.35 -16.07
N PHE A 125 19.05 -98.29 -15.11
CA PHE A 125 19.14 -97.34 -14.01
C PHE A 125 20.09 -97.84 -12.93
N GLY A 126 20.89 -96.92 -12.43
CA GLY A 126 21.48 -97.09 -11.12
C GLY A 126 22.82 -97.76 -11.14
N VAL A 127 23.59 -97.34 -12.12
CA VAL A 127 24.89 -97.88 -12.43
C VAL A 127 25.92 -97.25 -11.52
N ASN A 128 26.77 -98.07 -10.92
CA ASN A 128 27.91 -97.62 -10.12
C ASN A 128 28.98 -97.02 -11.04
N GLY A 129 29.24 -95.72 -10.89
CA GLY A 129 30.15 -94.96 -11.74
C GLY A 129 31.62 -95.36 -11.65
N ASN A 130 32.07 -96.10 -10.63
CA ASN A 130 33.49 -96.49 -10.50
C ASN A 130 34.00 -97.36 -11.65
N ASN A 131 33.09 -98.01 -12.39
CA ASN A 131 33.43 -98.85 -13.54
C ASN A 131 33.42 -98.09 -14.88
N TYR A 132 33.03 -96.81 -14.87
CA TYR A 132 32.81 -96.00 -16.07
C TYR A 132 33.75 -94.81 -16.10
N TYR A 133 34.12 -94.41 -17.32
CA TYR A 133 35.08 -93.36 -17.58
C TYR A 133 34.55 -92.42 -18.66
N ASN A 134 34.90 -91.15 -18.55
CA ASN A 134 34.64 -90.14 -19.57
C ASN A 134 33.14 -90.03 -19.93
N ARG A 135 32.28 -90.01 -18.91
CA ARG A 135 30.82 -89.84 -19.03
C ARG A 135 30.43 -88.43 -18.58
N TYR A 136 29.14 -88.15 -18.43
CA TYR A 136 28.65 -86.80 -18.13
C TYR A 136 28.19 -86.67 -16.68
N ALA A 137 28.48 -85.54 -16.05
CA ALA A 137 27.97 -85.10 -14.77
C ALA A 137 26.63 -84.38 -14.96
N PHE A 138 25.64 -84.66 -14.10
CA PHE A 138 24.37 -83.95 -14.02
C PHE A 138 24.52 -82.74 -13.10
N CYS A 139 24.50 -81.55 -13.71
CA CYS A 139 24.72 -80.29 -13.02
C CYS A 139 23.49 -79.39 -13.14
N THR A 140 23.36 -78.43 -12.24
CA THR A 140 22.28 -77.44 -12.26
C THR A 140 22.79 -76.04 -11.94
N GLN A 141 22.10 -75.04 -12.47
CA GLN A 141 22.28 -73.62 -12.17
C GLN A 141 20.92 -73.03 -11.79
N ASP A 142 20.91 -72.12 -10.83
CA ASP A 142 19.71 -71.33 -10.52
C ASP A 142 19.42 -70.34 -11.64
N VAL A 143 18.14 -70.16 -11.97
CA VAL A 143 17.71 -69.12 -12.92
C VAL A 143 17.55 -67.83 -12.12
N ASP A 144 18.34 -66.81 -12.43
CA ASP A 144 18.14 -65.47 -11.85
C ASP A 144 16.86 -64.84 -12.43
N GLN A 145 15.76 -64.85 -11.67
CA GLN A 145 14.51 -64.23 -12.11
C GLN A 145 14.58 -62.69 -12.10
N CYS A 146 15.52 -62.12 -11.33
CA CYS A 146 15.81 -60.69 -11.31
C CYS A 146 16.60 -60.22 -12.54
N GLY A 147 17.22 -61.12 -13.30
CA GLY A 147 17.96 -60.79 -14.52
C GLY A 147 17.11 -60.13 -15.62
N SER A 148 15.79 -60.30 -15.58
CA SER A 148 14.83 -59.63 -16.47
C SER A 148 14.40 -58.23 -16.00
N ALA A 149 14.89 -57.77 -14.85
CA ALA A 149 14.49 -56.54 -14.17
C ALA A 149 12.95 -56.37 -14.04
N PRO A 150 12.25 -57.34 -13.39
CA PRO A 150 10.79 -57.34 -13.34
C PRO A 150 10.19 -56.24 -12.43
N CYS A 151 10.96 -55.75 -11.46
CA CYS A 151 10.52 -54.74 -10.50
C CYS A 151 10.57 -53.32 -11.10
N GLN A 152 9.50 -52.54 -10.89
CA GLN A 152 9.36 -51.20 -11.46
C GLN A 152 9.75 -50.11 -10.45
N ASN A 153 9.80 -48.86 -10.91
CA ASN A 153 9.89 -47.66 -10.06
C ASN A 153 11.06 -47.65 -9.06
N GLY A 154 12.21 -48.18 -9.47
CA GLY A 154 13.41 -48.22 -8.62
C GLY A 154 13.36 -49.21 -7.46
N ALA A 155 12.39 -50.13 -7.48
CA ALA A 155 12.29 -51.21 -6.51
C ALA A 155 13.48 -52.19 -6.61
N THR A 156 13.84 -52.79 -5.47
CA THR A 156 14.93 -53.77 -5.38
C THR A 156 14.37 -55.18 -5.57
N CYS A 157 14.87 -55.92 -6.56
CA CYS A 157 14.48 -57.30 -6.80
C CYS A 157 15.26 -58.26 -5.90
N GLN A 158 14.55 -59.18 -5.26
CA GLN A 158 15.13 -60.28 -4.51
C GLN A 158 14.78 -61.60 -5.19
N ASP A 159 15.82 -62.30 -5.64
CA ASP A 159 15.74 -63.59 -6.29
C ASP A 159 15.35 -64.70 -5.29
N GLY A 160 14.65 -65.72 -5.76
CA GLY A 160 14.17 -66.83 -4.95
C GLY A 160 13.93 -68.06 -5.80
N LEU A 161 13.73 -69.21 -5.18
CA LEU A 161 13.53 -70.45 -5.95
C LEU A 161 12.22 -70.37 -6.77
N ASN A 162 12.35 -70.28 -8.09
CA ASN A 162 11.23 -70.18 -9.04
C ASN A 162 10.26 -69.02 -8.74
N SER A 163 10.73 -67.99 -8.05
CA SER A 163 9.92 -66.84 -7.63
C SER A 163 10.83 -65.65 -7.33
N PHE A 164 10.29 -64.44 -7.38
CA PHE A 164 11.02 -63.24 -6.99
C PHE A 164 10.12 -62.38 -6.11
N THR A 165 10.72 -61.52 -5.29
CA THR A 165 10.00 -60.52 -4.50
C THR A 165 10.56 -59.14 -4.81
N CYS A 166 9.68 -58.18 -5.09
CA CYS A 166 10.07 -56.78 -5.25
C CYS A 166 9.92 -56.04 -3.92
N GLN A 167 11.00 -55.46 -3.42
CA GLN A 167 10.96 -54.50 -2.33
C GLN A 167 10.73 -53.11 -2.90
N CYS A 168 9.50 -52.61 -2.73
CA CYS A 168 9.09 -51.32 -3.29
C CYS A 168 9.84 -50.16 -2.61
N ALA A 169 10.22 -49.19 -3.44
CA ALA A 169 10.65 -47.89 -2.93
C ALA A 169 9.49 -47.20 -2.19
N PRO A 170 9.78 -46.29 -1.24
CA PRO A 170 8.73 -45.49 -0.60
C PRO A 170 7.86 -44.77 -1.65
N GLY A 171 6.54 -44.72 -1.42
CA GLY A 171 5.55 -44.17 -2.36
C GLY A 171 5.01 -45.14 -3.42
N TYR A 172 5.46 -46.40 -3.43
CA TYR A 172 5.02 -47.41 -4.40
C TYR A 172 4.47 -48.68 -3.73
N ALA A 173 3.53 -49.32 -4.40
CA ALA A 173 2.86 -50.54 -3.97
C ALA A 173 2.61 -51.49 -5.16
N GLY A 174 2.12 -52.68 -4.86
CA GLY A 174 1.89 -53.73 -5.86
C GLY A 174 2.95 -54.82 -5.84
N THR A 175 2.72 -55.92 -6.56
CA THR A 175 3.64 -57.07 -6.56
C THR A 175 4.89 -56.80 -7.38
N LEU A 176 4.82 -55.89 -8.35
CA LEU A 176 5.94 -55.40 -9.15
C LEU A 176 6.30 -53.95 -8.81
N CYS A 177 5.71 -53.40 -7.75
CA CYS A 177 5.83 -51.99 -7.34
C CYS A 177 5.36 -51.02 -8.43
N GLU A 178 4.35 -51.43 -9.19
CA GLU A 178 3.79 -50.72 -10.35
C GLU A 178 2.77 -49.63 -9.97
N ALA A 179 2.18 -49.72 -8.78
CA ALA A 179 1.16 -48.79 -8.32
C ALA A 179 1.79 -47.66 -7.50
N TYR A 180 1.30 -46.45 -7.73
CA TYR A 180 1.57 -45.31 -6.86
C TYR A 180 0.67 -45.41 -5.63
N ILE A 181 1.23 -45.11 -4.46
CA ILE A 181 0.42 -44.85 -3.27
C ILE A 181 -0.20 -43.46 -3.45
N ASP A 182 -1.47 -43.32 -3.10
CA ASP A 182 -2.16 -42.02 -3.04
C ASP A 182 -2.22 -41.61 -1.57
N GLU A 183 -1.33 -40.71 -1.16
CA GLU A 183 -1.23 -40.22 0.22
C GLU A 183 -2.47 -39.38 0.61
N CYS A 184 -3.19 -38.81 -0.36
CA CYS A 184 -4.37 -37.99 -0.16
C CYS A 184 -5.63 -38.77 0.23
N MET A 185 -5.67 -40.09 -0.01
CA MET A 185 -6.77 -40.97 0.43
C MET A 185 -7.01 -40.96 1.95
N SER A 186 -6.00 -40.57 2.74
CA SER A 186 -6.11 -40.41 4.19
C SER A 186 -6.76 -39.09 4.63
N ALA A 187 -7.09 -38.20 3.69
CA ALA A 187 -7.61 -36.85 3.92
C ALA A 187 -6.78 -36.04 4.95
N PRO A 188 -5.46 -35.85 4.73
CA PRO A 188 -4.58 -35.22 5.71
C PRO A 188 -4.81 -33.71 5.88
N CYS A 189 -5.26 -33.03 4.82
CA CYS A 189 -5.44 -31.57 4.79
C CYS A 189 -6.70 -31.14 5.55
N ARG A 190 -6.62 -30.00 6.27
CA ARG A 190 -7.70 -29.45 7.09
C ARG A 190 -8.40 -28.26 6.42
N ASN A 191 -9.51 -27.81 7.01
CA ASN A 191 -10.17 -26.55 6.68
C ASN A 191 -10.52 -26.36 5.20
N GLY A 192 -10.94 -27.44 4.53
CA GLY A 192 -11.34 -27.39 3.11
C GLY A 192 -10.17 -27.24 2.12
N ALA A 193 -8.94 -27.44 2.58
CA ALA A 193 -7.76 -27.43 1.72
C ALA A 193 -7.77 -28.58 0.70
N THR A 194 -7.18 -28.34 -0.47
CA THR A 194 -7.05 -29.34 -1.54
C THR A 194 -5.76 -30.12 -1.34
N CYS A 195 -5.85 -31.45 -1.25
CA CYS A 195 -4.68 -32.31 -1.18
C CYS A 195 -4.13 -32.59 -2.58
N LEU A 196 -2.83 -32.41 -2.76
CA LEU A 196 -2.10 -32.73 -3.98
C LEU A 196 -1.17 -33.90 -3.68
N ASP A 197 -1.41 -34.99 -4.40
CA ASP A 197 -0.64 -36.22 -4.31
C ASP A 197 0.76 -36.05 -4.94
N GLU A 198 1.78 -36.57 -4.27
CA GLU A 198 3.17 -36.55 -4.71
C GLU A 198 3.82 -37.91 -4.43
N ILE A 199 5.00 -38.17 -4.99
CA ILE A 199 5.67 -39.46 -4.77
C ILE A 199 6.19 -39.53 -3.33
N ASN A 200 5.58 -40.39 -2.49
CA ASN A 200 5.95 -40.58 -1.09
C ASN A 200 5.73 -39.32 -0.21
N SER A 201 4.90 -38.38 -0.68
CA SER A 201 4.58 -37.15 0.03
C SER A 201 3.23 -36.63 -0.43
N PHE A 202 2.75 -35.59 0.24
CA PHE A 202 1.59 -34.84 -0.21
C PHE A 202 1.80 -33.37 0.13
N THR A 203 1.15 -32.50 -0.63
CA THR A 203 1.13 -31.06 -0.37
C THR A 203 -0.31 -30.59 -0.20
N CYS A 204 -0.59 -29.84 0.87
CA CYS A 204 -1.90 -29.23 1.09
C CYS A 204 -1.93 -27.81 0.52
N GLN A 205 -2.81 -27.57 -0.46
CA GLN A 205 -3.11 -26.24 -0.94
C GLN A 205 -4.21 -25.63 -0.06
N CYS A 206 -3.80 -24.71 0.81
CA CYS A 206 -4.71 -24.10 1.79
C CYS A 206 -5.78 -23.22 1.13
N ALA A 207 -6.99 -23.29 1.68
CA ALA A 207 -8.03 -22.32 1.38
C ALA A 207 -7.60 -20.92 1.87
N PRO A 208 -8.12 -19.83 1.26
CA PRO A 208 -7.87 -18.48 1.74
C PRO A 208 -8.18 -18.33 3.24
N GLY A 209 -7.32 -17.65 3.99
CA GLY A 209 -7.43 -17.46 5.45
C GLY A 209 -6.79 -18.56 6.30
N TYR A 210 -6.15 -19.57 5.69
CA TYR A 210 -5.50 -20.67 6.39
C TYR A 210 -4.02 -20.83 6.00
N ALA A 211 -3.22 -21.30 6.95
CA ALA A 211 -1.80 -21.55 6.81
C ALA A 211 -1.38 -22.83 7.55
N GLY A 212 -0.10 -23.22 7.41
CA GLY A 212 0.46 -24.44 7.98
C GLY A 212 0.57 -25.56 6.96
N THR A 213 1.32 -26.61 7.30
CA THR A 213 1.59 -27.74 6.38
C THR A 213 0.35 -28.58 6.12
N LEU A 214 -0.60 -28.60 7.05
CA LEU A 214 -1.89 -29.28 6.92
C LEU A 214 -3.04 -28.27 6.81
N CYS A 215 -2.73 -26.98 6.62
CA CYS A 215 -3.68 -25.87 6.62
C CYS A 215 -4.51 -25.77 7.92
N GLU A 216 -3.88 -26.12 9.04
CA GLU A 216 -4.48 -26.20 10.36
C GLU A 216 -4.54 -24.87 11.11
N ALA A 217 -3.70 -23.91 10.72
CA ALA A 217 -3.61 -22.60 11.36
C ALA A 217 -4.51 -21.59 10.64
N TYR A 218 -5.19 -20.75 11.42
CA TYR A 218 -5.86 -19.55 10.91
C TYR A 218 -4.82 -18.46 10.70
N ILE A 219 -4.94 -17.72 9.61
CA ILE A 219 -4.18 -16.49 9.41
C ILE A 219 -4.84 -15.42 10.28
N ASP A 220 -4.04 -14.70 11.05
CA ASP A 220 -4.46 -13.47 11.73
C ASP A 220 -3.98 -12.30 10.88
N GLU A 221 -4.88 -11.71 10.09
CA GLU A 221 -4.55 -10.62 9.19
C GLU A 221 -4.14 -9.34 9.95
N CYS A 222 -4.54 -9.21 11.22
CA CYS A 222 -4.21 -8.08 12.08
C CYS A 222 -2.74 -8.06 12.55
N MET A 223 -2.03 -9.18 12.52
CA MET A 223 -0.60 -9.25 12.86
C MET A 223 0.29 -8.40 11.93
N SER A 224 -0.20 -8.07 10.73
CA SER A 224 0.48 -7.16 9.80
C SER A 224 0.30 -5.68 10.13
N ALA A 225 -0.49 -5.36 11.16
CA ALA A 225 -0.88 -4.00 11.56
C ALA A 225 -1.41 -3.14 10.39
N PRO A 226 -2.46 -3.59 9.67
CA PRO A 226 -2.94 -2.90 8.47
C PRO A 226 -3.65 -1.57 8.78
N CYS A 227 -4.30 -1.45 9.94
CA CYS A 227 -5.05 -0.27 10.34
C CYS A 227 -4.14 0.90 10.77
N ARG A 228 -4.52 2.12 10.39
CA ARG A 228 -3.73 3.35 10.62
C ARG A 228 -4.34 4.22 11.73
N ASN A 229 -3.61 5.26 12.13
CA ASN A 229 -4.09 6.34 13.00
C ASN A 229 -4.75 5.90 14.33
N GLY A 230 -4.20 4.84 14.94
CA GLY A 230 -4.70 4.32 16.23
C GLY A 230 -6.01 3.53 16.13
N ALA A 231 -6.44 3.16 14.92
CA ALA A 231 -7.59 2.31 14.71
C ALA A 231 -7.40 0.89 15.29
N THR A 232 -8.51 0.28 15.71
CA THR A 232 -8.52 -1.10 16.22
C THR A 232 -8.72 -2.07 15.06
N CYS A 233 -7.78 -2.99 14.83
CA CYS A 233 -7.94 -4.07 13.87
C CYS A 233 -8.79 -5.20 14.47
N LEU A 234 -9.76 -5.68 13.71
CA LEU A 234 -10.61 -6.83 14.04
C LEU A 234 -10.35 -7.91 13.00
N ASP A 235 -9.87 -9.06 13.48
CA ASP A 235 -9.64 -10.25 12.67
C ASP A 235 -10.98 -10.87 12.24
N GLU A 236 -11.10 -11.22 10.96
CA GLU A 236 -12.26 -11.85 10.38
C GLU A 236 -11.88 -13.11 9.59
N MET A 237 -12.86 -13.91 9.17
CA MET A 237 -12.58 -15.10 8.38
C MET A 237 -12.05 -14.68 7.00
N ASN A 238 -10.74 -14.89 6.76
CA ASN A 238 -10.04 -14.53 5.51
C ASN A 238 -10.07 -13.02 5.22
N GLY A 239 -9.86 -12.20 6.25
CA GLY A 239 -9.85 -10.75 6.11
C GLY A 239 -9.77 -10.04 7.45
N PHE A 240 -9.86 -8.71 7.40
CA PHE A 240 -9.87 -7.88 8.60
C PHE A 240 -10.77 -6.67 8.39
N THR A 241 -11.27 -6.12 9.49
CA THR A 241 -11.99 -4.85 9.51
C THR A 241 -11.30 -3.87 10.46
N CYS A 242 -11.06 -2.64 10.01
CA CYS A 242 -10.54 -1.57 10.86
C CYS A 242 -11.68 -0.76 11.46
N ARG A 243 -11.74 -0.70 12.80
CA ARG A 243 -12.61 0.24 13.51
C ARG A 243 -11.86 1.54 13.74
N CYS A 244 -12.21 2.57 12.97
CA CYS A 244 -11.54 3.86 12.99
C CYS A 244 -11.71 4.60 14.31
N ALA A 245 -10.64 5.30 14.72
CA ALA A 245 -10.74 6.33 15.74
C ALA A 245 -11.59 7.52 15.21
N PRO A 246 -12.25 8.29 16.09
CA PRO A 246 -12.96 9.50 15.67
C PRO A 246 -12.06 10.43 14.85
N GLY A 247 -12.59 11.01 13.77
CA GLY A 247 -11.86 11.87 12.82
C GLY A 247 -11.23 11.14 11.65
N PHE A 248 -11.24 9.80 11.59
CA PHE A 248 -10.69 9.06 10.45
C PHE A 248 -11.76 8.28 9.70
N ILE A 249 -11.57 8.16 8.39
CA ILE A 249 -12.46 7.45 7.46
C ILE A 249 -11.64 6.47 6.60
N ASP A 250 -12.34 5.72 5.74
CA ASP A 250 -11.85 4.65 4.84
C ASP A 250 -11.64 3.28 5.51
N ALA A 251 -11.36 2.27 4.68
CA ALA A 251 -11.23 0.87 5.12
C ALA A 251 -9.99 0.60 5.99
N LEU A 252 -8.97 1.45 5.92
CA LEU A 252 -7.73 1.36 6.68
C LEU A 252 -7.61 2.45 7.76
N CYS A 253 -8.62 3.32 7.87
CA CYS A 253 -8.63 4.49 8.73
C CYS A 253 -7.45 5.44 8.46
N ALA A 254 -7.01 5.52 7.20
CA ALA A 254 -5.83 6.28 6.81
C ALA A 254 -6.13 7.75 6.53
N THR A 255 -7.35 8.05 6.11
CA THR A 255 -7.78 9.38 5.68
C THR A 255 -8.35 10.16 6.85
N ASN A 256 -7.82 11.36 7.12
CA ASN A 256 -8.46 12.32 8.03
C ASN A 256 -9.76 12.83 7.38
N ILE A 257 -10.81 12.95 8.17
CA ILE A 257 -12.04 13.61 7.73
C ILE A 257 -11.72 15.10 7.60
N ASP A 258 -11.95 15.67 6.41
CA ASP A 258 -11.84 17.11 6.22
C ASP A 258 -13.09 17.78 6.80
N GLU A 259 -12.99 18.24 8.05
CA GLU A 259 -14.09 18.94 8.72
C GLU A 259 -14.37 20.32 8.10
N CYS A 260 -13.42 20.88 7.35
CA CYS A 260 -13.54 22.13 6.61
C CYS A 260 -14.33 22.00 5.30
N ALA A 261 -14.58 20.79 4.79
CA ALA A 261 -15.33 20.56 3.56
C ALA A 261 -16.75 21.15 3.60
N SER A 262 -17.34 21.27 4.79
CA SER A 262 -18.65 21.89 5.01
C SER A 262 -18.63 23.43 5.02
N SER A 263 -17.46 24.05 4.87
CA SER A 263 -17.24 25.50 5.02
C SER A 263 -17.83 26.06 6.33
N PRO A 264 -17.42 25.53 7.50
CA PRO A 264 -18.04 25.90 8.77
C PRO A 264 -17.70 27.34 9.20
N CYS A 265 -16.57 27.89 8.77
CA CYS A 265 -16.14 29.24 9.13
C CYS A 265 -16.88 30.33 8.32
N LEU A 266 -17.27 31.41 9.00
CA LEU A 266 -18.01 32.55 8.46
C LEU A 266 -17.09 33.78 8.34
N GLY A 267 -17.57 34.84 7.69
CA GLY A 267 -16.86 36.12 7.67
C GLY A 267 -15.54 36.09 6.90
N GLY A 268 -15.42 35.27 5.85
CA GLY A 268 -14.18 35.14 5.08
C GLY A 268 -13.02 34.48 5.85
N ALA A 269 -13.30 33.85 6.99
CA ALA A 269 -12.28 33.20 7.81
C ALA A 269 -11.66 31.96 7.12
N THR A 270 -10.37 31.75 7.37
CA THR A 270 -9.67 30.56 6.87
C THR A 270 -9.98 29.38 7.78
N CYS A 271 -10.61 28.35 7.24
CA CYS A 271 -10.83 27.10 7.96
C CYS A 271 -9.54 26.27 8.03
N ILE A 272 -9.24 25.75 9.21
CA ILE A 272 -8.10 24.86 9.43
C ILE A 272 -8.62 23.53 9.97
N ASP A 273 -8.38 22.49 9.19
CA ASP A 273 -8.67 21.10 9.52
C ASP A 273 -7.73 20.60 10.62
N ASP A 274 -8.29 19.94 11.63
CA ASP A 274 -7.59 19.26 12.71
C ASP A 274 -8.08 17.80 12.77
N ILE A 275 -7.68 17.02 13.79
CA ILE A 275 -8.20 15.65 13.95
C ILE A 275 -9.54 15.71 14.69
N ASN A 276 -10.63 15.29 14.02
CA ASN A 276 -11.99 15.19 14.58
C ASN A 276 -12.58 16.55 15.02
N LYS A 277 -12.07 17.65 14.46
CA LYS A 277 -12.50 19.02 14.77
C LYS A 277 -11.90 19.97 13.72
N TYR A 278 -12.49 21.15 13.62
CA TYR A 278 -11.91 22.27 12.85
C TYR A 278 -11.63 23.45 13.78
N ARG A 279 -10.84 24.42 13.31
CA ARG A 279 -10.74 25.75 13.90
C ARG A 279 -10.77 26.83 12.82
N CYS A 280 -11.36 27.97 13.14
CA CYS A 280 -11.42 29.11 12.22
C CYS A 280 -10.37 30.16 12.60
N ALA A 281 -9.53 30.54 11.64
CA ALA A 281 -8.65 31.69 11.78
C ALA A 281 -9.43 32.95 11.37
N CYS A 282 -9.92 33.68 12.37
CA CYS A 282 -10.76 34.86 12.15
C CYS A 282 -9.94 36.04 11.60
N PRO A 283 -10.46 36.75 10.59
CA PRO A 283 -9.91 38.03 10.16
C PRO A 283 -9.99 39.07 11.28
N ILE A 284 -9.22 40.16 11.12
CA ILE A 284 -9.23 41.27 12.09
C ILE A 284 -10.66 41.79 12.27
N GLY A 285 -11.10 41.92 13.52
CA GLY A 285 -12.44 42.39 13.88
C GLY A 285 -13.53 41.30 13.88
N HIS A 286 -13.20 40.05 13.55
CA HIS A 286 -14.11 38.90 13.65
C HIS A 286 -13.80 38.05 14.89
N THR A 287 -14.85 37.56 15.56
CA THR A 287 -14.77 36.72 16.77
C THR A 287 -15.82 35.62 16.76
N GLY A 288 -15.69 34.64 17.66
CA GLY A 288 -16.55 33.45 17.75
C GLY A 288 -15.85 32.17 17.26
N GLU A 289 -16.40 31.00 17.57
CA GLU A 289 -15.82 29.71 17.15
C GLU A 289 -15.85 29.53 15.63
N ARG A 290 -16.82 30.18 14.97
CA ARG A 290 -17.01 30.18 13.52
C ARG A 290 -16.73 31.57 12.91
N CYS A 291 -16.16 32.51 13.67
CA CYS A 291 -15.93 33.90 13.24
C CYS A 291 -17.23 34.63 12.84
N GLU A 292 -18.33 34.31 13.51
CA GLU A 292 -19.69 34.76 13.23
C GLU A 292 -20.02 36.15 13.76
N MET A 293 -19.21 36.71 14.66
CA MET A 293 -19.44 38.04 15.26
C MET A 293 -18.44 39.06 14.75
N VAL A 294 -18.92 40.26 14.39
CA VAL A 294 -18.10 41.38 13.90
C VAL A 294 -18.45 42.67 14.62
N THR A 295 -17.44 43.47 14.97
CA THR A 295 -17.64 44.81 15.53
C THR A 295 -17.57 45.85 14.40
N TYR A 296 -18.63 46.66 14.26
CA TYR A 296 -18.71 47.69 13.20
C TYR A 296 -19.31 48.99 13.75
N ALA A 297 -18.63 50.11 13.52
CA ALA A 297 -19.10 51.47 13.85
C ALA A 297 -19.64 51.65 15.28
N GLY A 298 -19.07 50.96 16.27
CA GLY A 298 -19.56 51.04 17.65
C GLY A 298 -20.68 50.05 17.98
N GLY A 299 -21.11 49.19 17.07
CA GLY A 299 -22.10 48.13 17.31
C GLY A 299 -21.59 46.75 16.94
N CYS A 300 -22.44 45.73 17.06
CA CYS A 300 -22.09 44.36 16.68
C CYS A 300 -23.03 43.78 15.63
N LEU A 301 -22.44 42.98 14.76
CA LEU A 301 -23.10 42.19 13.75
C LEU A 301 -22.92 40.71 14.07
N LEU A 302 -23.99 39.93 13.94
CA LEU A 302 -23.97 38.47 14.10
C LEU A 302 -24.44 37.84 12.80
N PHE A 303 -23.54 37.13 12.13
CA PHE A 303 -23.81 36.41 10.90
C PHE A 303 -24.34 35.02 11.22
N SER A 304 -25.53 34.68 10.72
CA SER A 304 -26.10 33.36 10.89
C SER A 304 -26.03 32.55 9.60
N SER A 305 -25.52 31.32 9.71
CA SER A 305 -25.57 30.33 8.63
C SER A 305 -26.90 29.57 8.58
N ASP A 306 -27.88 29.89 9.43
CA ASP A 306 -29.18 29.23 9.39
C ASP A 306 -30.08 29.89 8.35
N ALA A 307 -30.53 29.11 7.36
CA ALA A 307 -31.48 29.58 6.37
C ALA A 307 -32.90 29.46 6.94
N VAL A 308 -33.55 30.59 7.25
CA VAL A 308 -34.89 30.66 7.89
C VAL A 308 -35.77 31.71 7.20
N SER A 309 -37.06 31.71 7.52
CA SER A 309 -37.98 32.73 7.02
C SER A 309 -37.71 34.11 7.65
N TYR A 310 -38.13 35.18 6.98
CA TYR A 310 -37.91 36.53 7.48
C TYR A 310 -38.50 36.78 8.89
N PRO A 311 -39.73 36.32 9.22
CA PRO A 311 -40.27 36.46 10.57
C PRO A 311 -39.47 35.68 11.62
N GLU A 312 -38.98 34.49 11.27
CA GLU A 312 -38.13 33.68 12.15
C GLU A 312 -36.78 34.38 12.40
N ALA A 313 -36.14 34.90 11.36
CA ALA A 313 -34.90 35.67 11.47
C ALA A 313 -35.07 36.93 12.33
N SER A 314 -36.12 37.71 12.07
CA SER A 314 -36.42 38.92 12.84
C SER A 314 -36.67 38.60 14.32
N GLN A 315 -37.40 37.53 14.63
CA GLN A 315 -37.66 37.12 16.00
C GLN A 315 -36.40 36.62 16.70
N GLU A 316 -35.55 35.88 15.99
CA GLU A 316 -34.30 35.36 16.54
C GLU A 316 -33.33 36.49 16.91
N CYS A 317 -33.17 37.49 16.03
CA CYS A 317 -32.38 38.68 16.35
C CYS A 317 -32.93 39.43 17.57
N GLN A 318 -34.27 39.55 17.69
CA GLN A 318 -34.91 40.19 18.84
C GLN A 318 -34.72 39.41 20.14
N ASN A 319 -34.80 38.08 20.11
CA ASN A 319 -34.55 37.23 21.28
C ASN A 319 -33.14 37.41 21.82
N ARG A 320 -32.18 37.68 20.93
CA ARG A 320 -30.78 37.98 21.25
C ARG A 320 -30.55 39.44 21.67
N GLY A 321 -31.59 40.27 21.76
CA GLY A 321 -31.45 41.68 22.14
C GLY A 321 -31.00 42.60 21.01
N GLY A 322 -31.17 42.18 19.75
CA GLY A 322 -30.87 42.97 18.56
C GLY A 322 -32.05 43.04 17.58
N HIS A 323 -31.75 43.37 16.33
CA HIS A 323 -32.68 43.44 15.21
C HIS A 323 -31.99 42.94 13.94
N LEU A 324 -32.72 42.72 12.84
CA LEU A 324 -32.07 42.44 11.55
C LEU A 324 -31.27 43.66 11.12
N VAL A 325 -30.06 43.46 10.58
CA VAL A 325 -29.11 44.54 10.28
C VAL A 325 -29.70 45.62 9.37
N ASP A 326 -29.50 46.88 9.74
CA ASP A 326 -29.88 48.03 8.94
C ASP A 326 -28.67 48.47 8.10
N VAL A 327 -28.60 48.04 6.83
CA VAL A 327 -27.44 48.32 5.96
C VAL A 327 -27.54 49.74 5.38
N LYS A 328 -27.08 50.74 6.15
CA LYS A 328 -27.19 52.19 5.82
C LYS A 328 -26.02 52.75 5.00
N GLU A 329 -24.85 52.15 5.13
CA GLU A 329 -23.59 52.68 4.60
C GLU A 329 -22.96 51.72 3.60
N ALA A 330 -22.23 52.27 2.62
CA ALA A 330 -21.55 51.47 1.61
C ALA A 330 -20.43 50.58 2.20
N GLU A 331 -19.77 51.01 3.28
CA GLU A 331 -18.76 50.21 3.98
C GLU A 331 -19.40 49.00 4.67
N LEU A 332 -20.50 49.18 5.39
CA LEU A 332 -21.28 48.09 5.98
C LEU A 332 -21.78 47.09 4.91
N GLN A 333 -22.22 47.61 3.77
CA GLN A 333 -22.62 46.77 2.64
C GLN A 333 -21.45 45.92 2.11
N ARG A 334 -20.25 46.50 1.99
CA ARG A 334 -19.04 45.78 1.58
C ARG A 334 -18.61 44.75 2.62
N LEU A 335 -18.63 45.11 3.90
CA LEU A 335 -18.31 44.19 5.00
C LEU A 335 -19.21 42.96 5.00
N ILE A 336 -20.52 43.16 4.83
CA ILE A 336 -21.49 42.08 4.75
C ILE A 336 -21.23 41.23 3.50
N ALA A 337 -20.99 41.86 2.34
CA ALA A 337 -20.70 41.16 1.09
C ALA A 337 -19.41 40.32 1.14
N ASP A 338 -18.34 40.84 1.74
CA ASP A 338 -17.06 40.13 1.92
C ASP A 338 -17.18 38.97 2.94
N SER A 339 -18.19 39.03 3.82
CA SER A 339 -18.48 38.00 4.81
C SER A 339 -19.34 36.84 4.28
N ILE A 340 -19.89 36.98 3.07
CA ILE A 340 -20.65 35.92 2.39
C ILE A 340 -19.66 34.89 1.84
N PRO A 341 -19.78 33.59 2.18
CA PRO A 341 -18.93 32.55 1.61
C PRO A 341 -19.03 32.58 0.08
N THR A 342 -17.90 32.77 -0.61
CA THR A 342 -17.83 32.71 -2.06
C THR A 342 -18.15 31.29 -2.54
N GLY A 343 -19.34 31.06 -3.10
CA GLY A 343 -19.70 29.75 -3.64
C GLY A 343 -21.21 29.41 -3.71
N SER A 344 -22.09 30.25 -3.17
CA SER A 344 -23.54 30.04 -3.24
C SER A 344 -24.28 31.35 -3.48
N ASP A 345 -25.46 31.27 -4.11
CA ASP A 345 -26.45 32.35 -4.24
C ASP A 345 -26.99 32.74 -2.85
N VAL A 346 -26.13 33.28 -1.98
CA VAL A 346 -26.48 33.59 -0.60
C VAL A 346 -27.13 34.96 -0.57
N SER A 347 -28.45 34.94 -0.50
CA SER A 347 -29.26 36.08 -0.15
C SER A 347 -29.32 36.19 1.38
N LEU A 348 -29.09 37.39 1.93
CA LEU A 348 -29.14 37.64 3.39
C LEU A 348 -30.32 38.52 3.75
N TRP A 349 -31.20 38.08 4.66
CA TRP A 349 -32.25 38.93 5.21
C TRP A 349 -31.68 40.14 5.95
N ILE A 350 -32.20 41.34 5.65
CA ILE A 350 -31.83 42.63 6.25
C ILE A 350 -33.05 43.34 6.83
N GLY A 351 -32.81 44.26 7.77
CA GLY A 351 -33.83 45.02 8.48
C GLY A 351 -34.42 46.15 7.65
N LEU A 352 -35.56 45.93 7.00
CA LEU A 352 -36.38 47.02 6.46
C LEU A 352 -37.84 46.80 6.86
N LYS A 353 -38.49 47.84 7.35
CA LYS A 353 -39.90 47.82 7.77
C LYS A 353 -40.72 48.81 6.95
N LEU A 354 -41.92 48.40 6.57
CA LEU A 354 -42.89 49.28 5.94
C LEU A 354 -43.78 49.92 7.00
N SER A 355 -43.76 51.25 7.08
CA SER A 355 -44.82 52.04 7.72
C SER A 355 -45.70 52.66 6.63
N PRO A 356 -46.96 53.05 6.89
CA PRO A 356 -47.86 53.54 5.85
C PRO A 356 -47.25 54.65 4.98
N GLY A 357 -46.87 54.31 3.74
CA GLY A 357 -46.31 55.23 2.74
C GLY A 357 -44.82 55.55 2.85
N VAL A 358 -44.08 54.99 3.82
CA VAL A 358 -42.63 55.26 4.02
C VAL A 358 -41.90 53.99 4.45
N MET A 359 -40.82 53.65 3.73
CA MET A 359 -39.88 52.63 4.19
C MET A 359 -38.97 53.19 5.27
N MET A 360 -38.84 52.41 6.35
CA MET A 360 -38.01 52.75 7.49
C MET A 360 -37.04 51.60 7.76
N TYR A 361 -35.84 51.94 8.23
CA TYR A 361 -34.94 51.01 8.89
C TYR A 361 -35.61 50.45 10.15
N THR A 362 -35.10 49.34 10.70
CA THR A 362 -35.73 48.70 11.86
C THR A 362 -35.69 49.56 13.12
N ASP A 363 -34.79 50.54 13.18
CA ASP A 363 -34.72 51.61 14.18
C ASP A 363 -35.74 52.77 13.99
N GLY A 364 -36.51 52.76 12.89
CA GLY A 364 -37.56 53.76 12.60
C GLY A 364 -37.10 54.97 11.78
N THR A 365 -35.83 55.03 11.37
CA THR A 365 -35.34 56.10 10.49
C THR A 365 -35.80 55.89 9.03
N SER A 366 -36.18 56.96 8.33
CA SER A 366 -36.68 56.87 6.95
C SER A 366 -35.56 56.62 5.94
N VAL A 367 -35.77 55.71 5.00
CA VAL A 367 -34.86 55.48 3.87
C VAL A 367 -35.00 56.63 2.87
N SER A 368 -34.14 57.64 2.95
CA SER A 368 -34.21 58.83 2.09
C SER A 368 -33.74 58.51 0.66
N GLY A 369 -34.65 58.64 -0.32
CA GLY A 369 -34.30 59.02 -1.70
C GLY A 369 -34.01 57.93 -2.76
N GLN A 370 -33.92 56.64 -2.43
CA GLN A 370 -33.52 55.61 -3.44
C GLN A 370 -34.59 54.59 -3.86
N LEU A 371 -35.75 54.55 -3.21
CA LEU A 371 -36.84 53.65 -3.58
C LEU A 371 -38.19 54.38 -3.45
N GLN A 372 -38.54 55.22 -4.44
CA GLN A 372 -39.88 55.81 -4.51
C GLN A 372 -40.86 54.79 -5.07
N TRP A 373 -41.76 54.32 -4.21
CA TRP A 373 -42.85 53.43 -4.58
C TRP A 373 -44.02 54.23 -5.19
N LEU A 374 -44.58 53.77 -6.30
CA LEU A 374 -45.67 54.48 -6.97
C LEU A 374 -46.98 54.37 -6.16
N PRO A 375 -47.85 55.40 -6.17
CA PRO A 375 -48.99 55.52 -5.24
C PRO A 375 -50.08 54.42 -5.30
N ASN A 376 -49.98 53.44 -6.21
CA ASN A 376 -51.09 52.55 -6.58
C ASN A 376 -50.77 51.04 -6.47
N GLU A 377 -49.70 50.65 -5.80
CA GLU A 377 -49.38 49.24 -5.56
C GLU A 377 -49.76 48.80 -4.11
N PRO A 378 -49.91 47.49 -3.81
CA PRO A 378 -50.68 47.05 -2.64
C PRO A 378 -49.97 47.36 -1.31
N THR A 379 -50.75 47.85 -0.34
CA THR A 379 -50.31 48.30 1.00
C THR A 379 -50.30 47.19 2.06
N THR A 380 -50.38 45.91 1.67
CA THR A 380 -50.69 44.79 2.59
C THR A 380 -49.78 43.56 2.45
N CYS A 381 -48.60 43.69 1.86
CA CYS A 381 -47.61 42.62 1.88
C CYS A 381 -46.57 42.90 2.97
N ASP A 382 -46.24 41.89 3.78
CA ASP A 382 -45.00 41.89 4.54
C ASP A 382 -43.87 42.07 3.52
N LEU A 383 -43.22 43.22 3.53
CA LEU A 383 -42.10 43.50 2.62
C LEU A 383 -40.85 42.97 3.30
N CYS A 384 -40.25 41.92 2.72
CA CYS A 384 -39.00 41.35 3.19
C CYS A 384 -37.87 41.78 2.26
N ALA A 385 -36.74 42.13 2.83
CA ALA A 385 -35.59 42.65 2.10
C ALA A 385 -34.40 41.74 2.31
N TYR A 386 -33.68 41.43 1.23
CA TYR A 386 -32.43 40.71 1.31
C TYR A 386 -31.32 41.40 0.50
N LEU A 387 -30.08 41.14 0.87
CA LEU A 387 -28.90 41.55 0.13
C LEU A 387 -28.52 40.44 -0.86
N ASP A 388 -28.41 40.77 -2.15
CA ASP A 388 -27.86 39.89 -3.20
C ASP A 388 -26.41 40.33 -3.48
N GLY A 389 -25.47 39.40 -3.39
CA GLY A 389 -24.05 39.65 -3.64
C GLY A 389 -23.71 40.16 -5.05
N THR A 390 -24.63 40.03 -6.02
CA THR A 390 -24.43 40.43 -7.43
C THR A 390 -25.09 41.77 -7.77
N ASN A 391 -26.27 42.03 -7.20
CA ASN A 391 -27.12 43.18 -7.58
C ASN A 391 -27.27 44.22 -6.45
N GLY A 392 -26.72 43.97 -5.26
CA GLY A 392 -26.84 44.84 -4.10
C GLY A 392 -28.18 44.67 -3.37
N TYR A 393 -28.84 45.78 -3.03
CA TYR A 393 -30.09 45.78 -2.27
C TYR A 393 -31.27 45.36 -3.14
N LEU A 394 -31.96 44.27 -2.77
CA LEU A 394 -33.21 43.86 -3.42
C LEU A 394 -34.34 43.78 -2.40
N ALA A 395 -35.35 44.65 -2.55
CA ALA A 395 -36.63 44.48 -1.90
C ALA A 395 -37.49 43.54 -2.75
N THR A 396 -37.96 42.43 -2.18
CA THR A 396 -38.70 41.42 -2.93
C THR A 396 -40.18 41.40 -2.53
N THR A 397 -41.05 41.10 -3.51
CA THR A 397 -42.45 40.70 -3.26
C THR A 397 -42.60 39.18 -3.21
N ALA A 398 -41.49 38.43 -3.28
CA ALA A 398 -41.48 36.98 -3.07
C ALA A 398 -41.93 36.64 -1.64
N SER A 399 -42.31 35.39 -1.41
CA SER A 399 -42.84 34.97 -0.11
C SER A 399 -41.79 35.17 0.98
N CYS A 400 -42.11 35.95 2.01
CA CYS A 400 -41.32 36.09 3.23
C CYS A 400 -41.05 34.76 3.98
N LEU A 401 -41.65 33.66 3.52
CA LEU A 401 -41.43 32.29 3.98
C LEU A 401 -40.25 31.61 3.28
N GLU A 402 -39.65 32.22 2.26
CA GLU A 402 -38.39 31.74 1.70
C GLU A 402 -37.30 31.69 2.77
N ARG A 403 -36.39 30.73 2.64
CA ARG A 403 -35.38 30.44 3.64
C ARG A 403 -34.06 31.03 3.19
N HIS A 404 -33.64 32.10 3.86
CA HIS A 404 -32.40 32.80 3.57
C HIS A 404 -31.59 32.95 4.86
N HIS A 405 -30.28 33.11 4.70
CA HIS A 405 -29.38 33.45 5.80
C HIS A 405 -29.69 34.86 6.31
N TYR A 406 -29.17 35.26 7.46
CA TYR A 406 -29.50 36.58 8.02
C TYR A 406 -28.36 37.13 8.88
N VAL A 407 -28.38 38.45 9.06
CA VAL A 407 -27.43 39.16 9.92
C VAL A 407 -28.20 39.95 10.95
N CYS A 408 -27.89 39.75 12.23
CA CYS A 408 -28.43 40.55 13.32
C CYS A 408 -27.50 41.72 13.62
N GLN A 409 -28.06 42.83 14.08
CA GLN A 409 -27.37 44.00 14.60
C GLN A 409 -27.85 44.28 16.03
N SER A 410 -26.93 44.59 16.93
CA SER A 410 -27.25 45.11 18.27
C SER A 410 -26.42 46.34 18.59
N ASP A 411 -27.04 47.29 19.28
CA ASP A 411 -26.33 48.39 19.90
C ASP A 411 -25.53 47.90 21.12
N PRO A 412 -24.35 48.48 21.37
CA PRO A 412 -23.53 48.09 22.49
C PRO A 412 -24.15 48.47 23.84
N THR A 413 -23.96 47.62 24.84
CA THR A 413 -24.34 47.93 26.23
C THR A 413 -23.12 47.98 27.15
N PRO A 414 -23.05 48.83 28.17
CA PRO A 414 -21.84 48.95 28.99
C PRO A 414 -21.45 47.65 29.72
N CYS A 415 -20.16 47.27 29.65
CA CYS A 415 -19.63 46.13 30.42
C CYS A 415 -19.68 46.37 31.94
N GLN A 416 -19.67 45.29 32.73
CA GLN A 416 -19.50 45.36 34.18
C GLN A 416 -18.06 45.76 34.62
N GLN A 417 -17.05 45.43 33.82
CA GLN A 417 -15.66 45.80 34.05
C GLN A 417 -14.99 46.20 32.72
N ASN A 418 -14.21 47.28 32.72
CA ASN A 418 -13.46 47.68 31.53
C ASN A 418 -12.17 46.86 31.40
N VAL A 419 -12.04 46.13 30.29
CA VAL A 419 -10.89 45.28 29.95
C VAL A 419 -10.07 45.84 28.78
N CYS A 420 -10.47 46.99 28.24
CA CYS A 420 -9.88 47.61 27.05
C CYS A 420 -8.66 48.47 27.38
N PHE A 421 -7.63 48.43 26.54
CA PHE A 421 -6.42 49.24 26.67
C PHE A 421 -6.61 50.64 26.07
N ASN A 422 -5.65 51.54 26.33
CA ASN A 422 -5.59 52.90 25.76
C ASN A 422 -6.87 53.73 25.93
N ASN A 423 -7.53 53.58 27.09
CA ASN A 423 -8.82 54.22 27.41
C ASN A 423 -9.97 53.82 26.46
N GLY A 424 -9.90 52.65 25.84
CA GLY A 424 -11.02 52.07 25.11
C GLY A 424 -12.25 51.90 25.99
N VAL A 425 -13.43 52.02 25.36
CA VAL A 425 -14.73 51.87 26.03
C VAL A 425 -15.23 50.44 25.82
N CYS A 426 -15.35 49.68 26.91
CA CYS A 426 -15.90 48.33 26.88
C CYS A 426 -17.43 48.34 26.75
N SER A 427 -17.95 47.50 25.86
CA SER A 427 -19.36 47.15 25.78
C SER A 427 -19.60 45.65 25.54
N THR A 428 -20.81 45.16 25.79
CA THR A 428 -21.28 43.83 25.37
C THR A 428 -22.33 43.96 24.28
N CYS A 429 -22.40 42.93 23.45
CA CYS A 429 -23.34 42.83 22.34
C CYS A 429 -24.29 41.65 22.53
N PHE A 430 -25.48 41.72 21.92
CA PHE A 430 -26.47 40.64 21.88
C PHE A 430 -26.75 39.90 23.19
N ASN A 431 -27.09 40.58 24.29
CA ASN A 431 -27.33 39.97 25.62
C ASN A 431 -26.23 38.99 26.11
N ASP A 432 -25.09 38.92 25.43
CA ASP A 432 -24.04 37.93 25.66
C ASP A 432 -23.05 38.45 26.69
N ALA A 433 -22.40 37.52 27.38
CA ALA A 433 -21.33 37.81 28.33
C ALA A 433 -19.99 38.20 27.67
N SER A 434 -19.93 38.22 26.33
CA SER A 434 -18.71 38.56 25.58
C SER A 434 -18.50 40.07 25.52
N SER A 435 -17.34 40.54 25.98
CA SER A 435 -16.97 41.96 25.99
C SER A 435 -16.25 42.36 24.69
N SER A 436 -16.71 43.43 24.05
CA SER A 436 -16.11 44.10 22.90
C SER A 436 -15.54 45.46 23.31
N CYS A 437 -14.42 45.88 22.70
CA CYS A 437 -13.76 47.15 22.98
C CYS A 437 -13.93 48.15 21.84
N PHE A 438 -14.43 49.34 22.16
CA PHE A 438 -14.40 50.49 21.25
C PHE A 438 -13.16 51.31 21.49
N CYS A 439 -12.28 51.29 20.49
CA CYS A 439 -11.00 51.96 20.56
C CYS A 439 -11.16 53.46 20.33
N LEU A 440 -10.34 54.25 21.02
CA LEU A 440 -10.17 55.65 20.69
C LEU A 440 -9.50 55.77 19.31
N PRO A 441 -9.71 56.88 18.57
CA PRO A 441 -9.00 57.13 17.33
C PRO A 441 -7.49 56.94 17.49
N GLY A 442 -6.85 56.22 16.55
CA GLY A 442 -5.43 55.86 16.57
C GLY A 442 -5.11 54.48 17.13
N TYR A 443 -6.08 53.71 17.63
CA TYR A 443 -5.86 52.36 18.16
C TYR A 443 -6.77 51.31 17.50
N GLU A 444 -6.27 50.08 17.39
CA GLU A 444 -6.97 48.94 16.79
C GLU A 444 -6.75 47.62 17.58
N GLY A 445 -7.42 46.55 17.12
CA GLY A 445 -7.42 45.23 17.74
C GLY A 445 -8.54 45.01 18.77
N ASP A 446 -8.81 43.75 19.10
CA ASP A 446 -9.94 43.33 19.95
C ASP A 446 -9.93 43.94 21.35
N LEU A 447 -8.76 44.36 21.84
CA LEU A 447 -8.57 44.99 23.14
C LEU A 447 -8.01 46.42 23.06
N CYS A 448 -7.95 47.01 21.86
CA CYS A 448 -7.38 48.35 21.63
C CYS A 448 -5.91 48.49 22.08
N ASN A 449 -5.14 47.40 22.00
CA ASN A 449 -3.75 47.34 22.44
C ASN A 449 -2.74 47.58 21.31
N MET A 450 -3.21 47.74 20.07
CA MET A 450 -2.37 48.01 18.90
C MET A 450 -2.54 49.48 18.50
N ASP A 451 -1.43 50.15 18.23
CA ASP A 451 -1.39 51.49 17.62
C ASP A 451 -1.61 51.32 16.13
N ILE A 452 -2.51 52.12 15.53
CA ILE A 452 -2.69 52.13 14.08
C ILE A 452 -1.38 52.63 13.47
N ASP A 453 -0.90 52.00 12.40
CA ASP A 453 0.25 52.51 11.66
C ASP A 453 -0.22 53.45 10.54
N GLU A 454 -0.36 54.74 10.85
CA GLU A 454 -0.75 55.76 9.88
C GLU A 454 0.25 55.89 8.72
N CYS A 455 1.50 55.42 8.90
CA CYS A 455 2.51 55.40 7.85
C CYS A 455 2.33 54.28 6.81
N SER A 456 1.52 53.25 7.09
CA SER A 456 1.23 52.16 6.13
C SER A 456 0.56 52.66 4.84
N SER A 457 -0.12 53.80 4.89
CA SER A 457 -0.72 54.47 3.72
C SER A 457 0.27 55.24 2.84
N ASN A 458 1.55 55.29 3.23
CA ASN A 458 2.61 56.09 2.62
C ASN A 458 2.22 57.57 2.42
N PRO A 459 1.87 58.30 3.49
CA PRO A 459 1.33 59.65 3.36
C PRO A 459 2.40 60.70 2.98
N CYS A 460 3.68 60.44 3.24
CA CYS A 460 4.77 61.37 2.95
C CYS A 460 5.19 61.29 1.47
N GLN A 461 5.13 62.43 0.77
CA GLN A 461 5.43 62.55 -0.64
C GLN A 461 6.91 62.92 -0.87
N ASN A 462 7.33 62.90 -2.15
CA ASN A 462 8.65 63.40 -2.59
C ASN A 462 9.87 62.81 -1.83
N GLY A 463 9.78 61.54 -1.43
CA GLY A 463 10.86 60.85 -0.73
C GLY A 463 10.97 61.16 0.77
N GLY A 464 9.98 61.82 1.36
CA GLY A 464 9.91 62.05 2.81
C GLY A 464 9.78 60.77 3.62
N VAL A 465 10.40 60.73 4.80
CA VAL A 465 10.34 59.60 5.74
C VAL A 465 9.19 59.80 6.71
N CYS A 466 8.29 58.82 6.80
CA CYS A 466 7.15 58.85 7.71
C CYS A 466 7.51 58.34 9.11
N PHE A 467 6.99 59.01 10.13
CA PHE A 467 7.08 58.62 11.54
C PHE A 467 5.68 58.41 12.11
N ASN A 468 5.43 57.22 12.64
CA ASN A 468 4.15 56.86 13.24
C ASN A 468 3.95 57.58 14.58
N ALA A 469 2.72 58.02 14.84
CA ALA A 469 2.32 58.58 16.12
C ALA A 469 0.86 58.20 16.42
N VAL A 470 0.43 58.26 17.68
CA VAL A 470 -0.95 57.91 18.01
C VAL A 470 -1.94 58.86 17.32
N ASN A 471 -2.81 58.32 16.46
CA ASN A 471 -3.86 59.05 15.73
C ASN A 471 -3.30 60.14 14.80
N SER A 472 -2.03 60.03 14.42
CA SER A 472 -1.33 61.06 13.66
C SER A 472 -0.05 60.51 13.04
N TYR A 473 0.53 61.23 12.09
CA TYR A 473 1.86 60.92 11.58
C TYR A 473 2.64 62.22 11.37
N ALA A 474 3.95 62.10 11.30
CA ALA A 474 4.82 63.21 10.94
C ALA A 474 5.72 62.81 9.78
N CYS A 475 5.86 63.70 8.80
CA CYS A 475 6.79 63.50 7.70
C CYS A 475 8.08 64.30 7.92
N HIS A 476 9.22 63.62 7.82
CA HIS A 476 10.51 64.27 7.66
C HIS A 476 10.81 64.43 6.18
N CYS A 477 10.72 65.66 5.69
CA CYS A 477 10.87 65.96 4.28
C CYS A 477 12.32 65.96 3.84
N THR A 478 12.56 65.45 2.64
CA THR A 478 13.82 65.59 1.93
C THR A 478 14.07 67.08 1.64
N ALA A 479 15.33 67.50 1.63
CA ALA A 479 15.68 68.91 1.42
C ALA A 479 15.10 69.41 0.08
N GLY A 480 14.50 70.61 0.09
CA GLY A 480 13.77 71.15 -1.05
C GLY A 480 12.25 70.90 -1.05
N TYR A 481 11.74 70.08 -0.13
CA TYR A 481 10.30 69.87 0.05
C TYR A 481 9.80 70.27 1.44
N GLY A 482 8.53 70.67 1.52
CA GLY A 482 7.87 71.09 2.77
C GLY A 482 6.37 70.83 2.79
N GLY A 483 5.71 71.27 3.85
CA GLY A 483 4.32 70.94 4.16
C GLY A 483 4.21 69.64 4.97
N ASP A 484 3.02 69.41 5.55
CA ASP A 484 2.80 68.31 6.51
C ASP A 484 3.07 66.92 5.91
N ASN A 485 2.92 66.79 4.58
CA ASN A 485 3.11 65.56 3.82
C ASN A 485 4.24 65.69 2.78
N CYS A 486 5.12 66.69 2.91
CA CYS A 486 6.20 66.97 1.95
C CYS A 486 5.73 67.24 0.51
N GLN A 487 4.48 67.68 0.35
CA GLN A 487 3.83 67.93 -0.94
C GLN A 487 4.22 69.27 -1.58
N THR A 488 4.82 70.18 -0.80
CA THR A 488 5.15 71.52 -1.25
C THR A 488 6.58 71.55 -1.76
N ASP A 489 6.75 71.93 -3.01
CA ASP A 489 8.06 72.19 -3.61
C ASP A 489 8.59 73.55 -3.12
N LEU A 490 9.77 73.58 -2.50
CA LEU A 490 10.40 74.79 -1.97
C LEU A 490 11.46 75.28 -2.95
N ASP A 491 11.29 76.49 -3.48
CA ASP A 491 12.26 77.11 -4.39
C ASP A 491 13.61 77.33 -3.70
N LEU A 492 14.55 76.40 -3.94
CA LEU A 492 15.90 76.43 -3.38
C LEU A 492 16.71 77.61 -3.94
N CYS A 493 16.38 78.11 -5.13
CA CYS A 493 17.06 79.26 -5.74
C CYS A 493 16.66 80.60 -5.08
N ALA A 494 15.56 80.65 -4.32
CA ALA A 494 15.19 81.83 -3.55
C ALA A 494 16.10 82.05 -2.32
N GLN A 495 16.74 80.99 -1.83
CA GLN A 495 17.60 81.05 -0.62
C GLN A 495 19.10 81.00 -0.92
N VAL A 496 19.49 80.78 -2.19
CA VAL A 496 20.90 80.64 -2.59
C VAL A 496 21.25 81.64 -3.68
N VAL A 497 22.41 82.30 -3.53
CA VAL A 497 22.99 83.15 -4.57
C VAL A 497 24.13 82.38 -5.25
N CYS A 498 23.91 81.94 -6.48
CA CYS A 498 24.96 81.28 -7.25
C CYS A 498 26.17 82.23 -7.48
N PRO A 499 27.41 81.71 -7.45
CA PRO A 499 28.61 82.51 -7.67
C PRO A 499 28.57 83.31 -8.98
N PHE A 500 29.17 84.51 -8.98
CA PHE A 500 29.34 85.34 -10.19
C PHE A 500 28.04 85.63 -10.97
N ASN A 501 26.88 85.68 -10.29
CA ASN A 501 25.55 85.85 -10.90
C ASN A 501 25.21 84.76 -11.93
N TRP A 502 25.67 83.54 -11.71
CA TRP A 502 25.27 82.37 -12.50
C TRP A 502 23.77 82.11 -12.39
N GLN A 503 23.21 81.47 -13.41
CA GLN A 503 21.77 81.18 -13.42
C GLN A 503 21.50 79.97 -12.52
N CYS A 504 20.73 80.19 -11.46
CA CYS A 504 20.19 79.11 -10.63
C CYS A 504 18.99 78.49 -11.34
N GLN A 505 18.93 77.16 -11.32
CA GLN A 505 17.76 76.40 -11.73
C GLN A 505 17.40 75.42 -10.63
N ASP A 506 16.17 75.50 -10.16
CA ASP A 506 15.61 74.60 -9.17
C ASP A 506 15.11 73.31 -9.83
N HIS A 507 15.33 72.17 -9.18
CA HIS A 507 14.91 70.84 -9.61
C HIS A 507 14.21 70.07 -8.48
N GLY A 508 13.76 70.77 -7.43
CA GLY A 508 13.03 70.20 -6.30
C GLY A 508 13.97 69.75 -5.18
N ASP A 509 14.54 68.54 -5.27
CA ASP A 509 15.47 68.01 -4.25
C ASP A 509 16.90 68.57 -4.32
N HIS A 510 17.18 69.35 -5.36
CA HIS A 510 18.47 69.96 -5.61
C HIS A 510 18.33 71.19 -6.52
N PHE A 511 19.34 72.06 -6.50
CA PHE A 511 19.45 73.16 -7.45
C PHE A 511 20.77 73.08 -8.23
N ILE A 512 20.77 73.69 -9.41
CA ILE A 512 21.92 73.72 -10.32
C ILE A 512 22.31 75.17 -10.61
N CYS A 513 23.57 75.51 -10.37
CA CYS A 513 24.15 76.78 -10.77
C CYS A 513 24.86 76.63 -12.12
N ASN A 514 24.31 77.26 -13.17
CA ASN A 514 24.84 77.21 -14.53
C ASN A 514 25.66 78.47 -14.88
N ALA A 515 26.92 78.30 -15.27
CA ALA A 515 27.76 79.40 -15.74
C ALA A 515 27.28 79.99 -17.07
N ARG A 516 27.33 81.32 -17.20
CA ARG A 516 26.93 82.05 -18.42
C ARG A 516 28.04 82.21 -19.47
N SER A 517 29.31 81.87 -19.16
CA SER A 517 30.45 82.10 -20.06
C SER A 517 31.55 81.04 -19.91
N THR A 518 32.11 80.59 -21.03
CA THR A 518 33.18 79.58 -21.08
C THR A 518 34.56 80.09 -20.65
N ARG A 519 34.74 81.41 -20.51
CA ARG A 519 36.04 82.02 -20.14
C ARG A 519 36.39 81.96 -18.65
N LEU A 520 35.45 81.61 -17.78
CA LEU A 520 35.65 81.50 -16.31
C LEU A 520 35.64 80.03 -15.84
N MET A 521 35.66 79.08 -16.78
CA MET A 521 35.46 77.65 -16.51
C MET A 521 36.60 76.97 -15.75
N ASP A 522 37.82 77.52 -15.79
CA ASP A 522 39.02 76.85 -15.26
C ASP A 522 39.31 77.17 -13.77
N THR A 523 38.44 77.95 -13.08
CA THR A 523 38.75 78.50 -11.75
C THR A 523 37.83 78.09 -10.60
N TYR A 524 36.74 77.33 -10.83
CA TYR A 524 35.80 76.97 -9.77
C TYR A 524 35.65 75.47 -9.61
N ALA A 525 36.25 74.92 -8.55
CA ALA A 525 36.10 73.52 -8.16
C ALA A 525 35.01 73.38 -7.09
N CYS A 526 34.07 72.48 -7.34
CA CYS A 526 32.97 72.11 -6.45
C CYS A 526 33.53 71.63 -5.09
N SER A 527 33.13 72.29 -3.99
CA SER A 527 33.60 71.98 -2.62
C SER A 527 32.45 72.07 -1.61
N SER A 528 32.66 71.57 -0.38
CA SER A 528 31.65 71.61 0.68
C SER A 528 31.18 73.02 1.07
N ALA A 529 31.96 74.07 0.75
CA ALA A 529 31.55 75.46 0.94
C ALA A 529 30.67 76.01 -0.20
N SER A 530 30.47 75.23 -1.27
CA SER A 530 29.68 75.65 -2.45
C SER A 530 28.19 75.38 -2.29
N CYS A 531 27.78 74.65 -1.27
CA CYS A 531 26.40 74.29 -0.98
C CYS A 531 26.01 74.68 0.45
N PRO A 532 24.72 74.95 0.71
CA PRO A 532 24.19 75.11 2.07
C PRO A 532 24.47 73.88 2.95
N ASP A 533 24.49 74.09 4.26
CA ASP A 533 24.69 73.01 5.24
C ASP A 533 23.70 71.86 5.02
N GLY A 534 24.20 70.62 4.98
CA GLY A 534 23.39 69.41 4.74
C GLY A 534 23.27 69.00 3.27
N MET A 535 23.78 69.78 2.33
CA MET A 535 23.86 69.41 0.91
C MET A 535 25.31 69.16 0.49
N TYR A 536 25.54 68.19 -0.39
CA TYR A 536 26.85 67.98 -1.01
C TYR A 536 26.90 68.54 -2.42
N CYS A 537 28.06 69.08 -2.76
CA CYS A 537 28.33 69.61 -4.09
C CYS A 537 28.70 68.44 -5.03
N LYS A 538 28.05 68.38 -6.20
CA LYS A 538 28.40 67.48 -7.30
C LYS A 538 28.70 68.28 -8.56
N GLU A 539 29.84 67.99 -9.18
CA GLU A 539 30.18 68.58 -10.47
C GLU A 539 29.39 67.88 -11.59
N GLU A 540 28.62 68.65 -12.38
CA GLU A 540 27.80 68.10 -13.48
C GLU A 540 28.57 68.13 -14.80
N ARG A 541 29.24 69.26 -15.07
CA ARG A 541 30.06 69.51 -16.25
C ARG A 541 31.01 70.68 -15.97
N THR A 542 32.03 70.85 -16.79
CA THR A 542 33.02 71.93 -16.62
C THR A 542 32.33 73.30 -16.50
N GLY A 543 32.42 73.92 -15.32
CA GLY A 543 31.75 75.19 -15.01
C GLY A 543 30.27 75.11 -14.64
N SER A 544 29.74 73.97 -14.18
CA SER A 544 28.40 73.87 -13.56
C SER A 544 28.40 72.81 -12.46
N PHE A 545 27.77 73.13 -11.33
CA PHE A 545 27.64 72.22 -10.19
C PHE A 545 26.18 72.15 -9.73
N SER A 546 25.81 71.01 -9.15
CA SER A 546 24.57 70.83 -8.43
C SER A 546 24.85 70.70 -6.93
N CYS A 547 23.92 71.18 -6.11
CA CYS A 547 23.92 70.97 -4.67
C CYS A 547 22.75 70.05 -4.33
N ARG A 548 23.06 68.83 -3.90
CA ARG A 548 22.08 67.76 -3.66
C ARG A 548 21.99 67.43 -2.18
N ALA A 549 20.80 67.06 -1.71
CA ALA A 549 20.61 66.55 -0.35
C ALA A 549 21.52 65.32 -0.12
N GLY A 550 22.28 65.32 0.98
CA GLY A 550 23.23 64.26 1.34
C GLY A 550 22.68 63.22 2.30
#